data_AF-A0AAE1SW03-F1
#
_entry.id   AF-A0AAE1SW03-F1
#
_cell.length_a   1.000
_cell.length_b   1.000
_cell.length_c   1.000
_cell.angle_alpha   90.00
_cell.angle_beta   90.00
_cell.angle_gamma   90.00
#
_symmetry.space_group_name_H-M   'P 1'
#
loop_
_entity.id
_entity.type
_entity.pdbx_description
1 polymer ?
#
loop_
_entity_poly.entity_id
_entity_poly.type
_entity_poly.pdbx_seq_one_letter_code
_entity_poly.pdbx_strand_id
1 'polypeptide(L)'
;MKPRCGNPDIVNGTTSMNSGKSPAMHTVTHFSFFEGRPRWPPSKNKLKYAFLPENQLTDSVKAVFGRAFDKWTEVTPLTFTETDSYRLADIRVGFFPGDHGDGNPFDGPMKILAHAFSPPIGFFHLDAEENWVVDGEFLKEGMSRKSAVDLESVAVHEIGHLLGLDHSSQKEAIMFPTLGAFVRKVELSSDDIKGVQMLYGSNQNNNGSSTVFTPSQENDISTGASSTFASLCPYCFSFIIGLFLASVL
;
A
#
# COMPACT_ATOMS: atom_id res chain seq x y z
N MET A 1 20.51 -16.90 -1.28
CA MET A 1 19.80 -15.64 -1.60
C MET A 1 18.41 -15.74 -0.97
N LYS A 2 17.79 -14.64 -0.54
CA LYS A 2 16.38 -14.66 -0.13
C LYS A 2 15.50 -14.52 -1.38
N PRO A 3 14.33 -15.18 -1.44
CA PRO A 3 13.39 -14.97 -2.53
C PRO A 3 12.97 -13.49 -2.61
N ARG A 4 12.77 -12.99 -3.83
CA ARG A 4 12.52 -11.57 -4.09
C ARG A 4 11.73 -11.35 -5.37
N CYS A 5 11.22 -10.12 -5.52
CA CYS A 5 10.77 -9.57 -6.79
C CYS A 5 11.95 -9.46 -7.77
N GLY A 6 11.65 -9.72 -9.05
CA GLY A 6 12.58 -9.67 -10.18
C GLY A 6 12.90 -8.26 -10.68
N ASN A 7 12.15 -7.25 -10.26
CA ASN A 7 12.44 -5.86 -10.63
C ASN A 7 13.77 -5.39 -10.00
N PRO A 8 14.62 -4.67 -10.74
CA PRO A 8 15.96 -4.31 -10.28
C PRO A 8 15.93 -3.16 -9.25
N ASP A 9 16.68 -3.31 -8.15
CA ASP A 9 16.88 -2.22 -7.16
C ASP A 9 17.93 -1.20 -7.63
N ILE A 10 18.82 -1.61 -8.54
CA ILE A 10 19.97 -0.84 -8.99
C ILE A 10 19.91 -0.74 -10.50
N VAL A 11 19.76 0.48 -11.01
CA VAL A 11 19.74 0.79 -12.44
C VAL A 11 20.95 1.68 -12.74
N ASN A 12 21.76 1.30 -13.72
CA ASN A 12 22.98 2.03 -14.10
C ASN A 12 23.93 2.33 -12.91
N GLY A 13 24.06 1.39 -11.97
CA GLY A 13 24.96 1.49 -10.81
C GLY A 13 24.42 2.33 -9.65
N THR A 14 23.21 2.87 -9.75
CA THR A 14 22.58 3.67 -8.68
C THR A 14 21.34 2.94 -8.15
N THR A 15 21.20 2.89 -6.82
CA THR A 15 19.99 2.35 -6.19
C THR A 15 18.79 3.26 -6.44
N SER A 16 17.66 2.71 -6.88
CA SER A 16 16.40 3.44 -6.98
C SER A 16 15.72 3.61 -5.62
N MET A 17 16.00 2.70 -4.67
CA MET A 17 15.43 2.75 -3.32
C MET A 17 15.83 4.02 -2.57
N ASN A 18 14.83 4.78 -2.12
CA ASN A 18 15.03 5.96 -1.29
C ASN A 18 15.43 5.57 0.15
N SER A 19 16.58 6.05 0.62
CA SER A 19 17.10 5.78 1.96
C SER A 19 16.39 6.55 3.09
N GLY A 20 15.45 7.44 2.77
CA GLY A 20 14.76 8.30 3.73
C GLY A 20 15.60 9.46 4.29
N LYS A 21 16.88 9.56 3.91
CA LYS A 21 17.74 10.67 4.34
C LYS A 21 17.41 11.94 3.57
N SER A 22 16.41 12.69 4.05
CA SER A 22 16.14 14.05 3.57
C SER A 22 16.54 15.08 4.64
N PRO A 23 17.49 16.00 4.36
CA PRO A 23 17.89 17.04 5.31
C PRO A 23 16.83 18.13 5.54
N ALA A 24 15.75 18.14 4.76
CA ALA A 24 14.89 19.32 4.58
C ALA A 24 13.42 19.15 5.00
N MET A 25 12.97 17.97 5.45
CA MET A 25 11.58 17.78 5.92
C MET A 25 11.46 16.82 7.09
N HIS A 26 10.51 17.11 7.99
CA HIS A 26 10.13 16.27 9.14
C HIS A 26 9.45 14.94 8.76
N THR A 27 9.27 14.65 7.47
CA THR A 27 8.71 13.39 6.96
C THR A 27 9.73 12.65 6.11
N VAL A 28 10.31 11.60 6.68
CA VAL A 28 11.16 10.61 6.03
C VAL A 28 10.26 9.69 5.20
N THR A 29 10.44 9.66 3.88
CA THR A 29 9.75 8.72 2.97
C THR A 29 10.75 7.70 2.41
N HIS A 30 10.32 6.46 2.22
CA HIS A 30 11.19 5.38 1.73
C HIS A 30 10.67 4.72 0.45
N PHE A 31 9.43 5.02 0.05
CA PHE A 31 8.90 4.62 -1.25
C PHE A 31 9.67 5.30 -2.37
N SER A 32 9.66 4.63 -3.52
CA SER A 32 10.33 5.08 -4.74
C SER A 32 9.36 4.92 -5.92
N PHE A 33 9.73 5.47 -7.06
CA PHE A 33 9.00 5.30 -8.31
C PHE A 33 9.96 4.85 -9.39
N PHE A 34 9.47 4.11 -10.38
CA PHE A 34 10.25 3.85 -11.58
C PHE A 34 10.66 5.18 -12.26
N GLU A 35 11.72 5.12 -13.05
CA GLU A 35 12.16 6.27 -13.85
C GLU A 35 11.00 6.83 -14.68
N GLY A 36 10.85 8.16 -14.69
CA GLY A 36 9.73 8.84 -15.35
C GLY A 36 8.42 8.87 -14.56
N ARG A 37 8.36 8.25 -13.37
CA ARG A 37 7.18 8.21 -12.48
C ARG A 37 5.91 7.76 -13.23
N PRO A 38 5.96 6.59 -13.89
CA PRO A 38 4.86 6.11 -14.72
C PRO A 38 3.59 5.96 -13.90
N ARG A 39 2.46 6.23 -14.55
CA ARG A 39 1.13 6.05 -13.98
C ARG A 39 0.13 5.74 -15.09
N TRP A 40 -0.99 5.12 -14.73
CA TRP A 40 -2.11 5.03 -15.66
C TRP A 40 -2.62 6.44 -16.03
N PRO A 41 -3.07 6.64 -17.28
CA PRO A 41 -3.57 7.94 -17.73
C PRO A 41 -4.64 8.50 -16.79
N PRO A 42 -4.69 9.81 -16.52
CA PRO A 42 -5.67 10.41 -15.61
C PRO A 42 -7.14 10.11 -15.97
N SER A 43 -7.44 9.88 -17.25
CA SER A 43 -8.76 9.50 -17.74
C SER A 43 -9.12 8.02 -17.48
N LYS A 44 -8.20 7.22 -16.93
CA LYS A 44 -8.34 5.78 -16.77
C LYS A 44 -8.23 5.37 -15.31
N ASN A 45 -9.36 5.45 -14.61
CA ASN A 45 -9.50 4.98 -13.23
C ASN A 45 -10.17 3.60 -13.12
N LYS A 46 -10.72 3.07 -14.22
CA LYS A 46 -11.29 1.72 -14.29
C LYS A 46 -10.37 0.84 -15.11
N LEU A 47 -9.58 0.02 -14.43
CA LEU A 47 -8.61 -0.87 -15.05
C LEU A 47 -9.21 -2.27 -15.16
N LYS A 48 -9.02 -2.90 -16.32
CA LYS A 48 -9.39 -4.31 -16.51
C LYS A 48 -8.17 -5.19 -16.36
N TYR A 49 -8.32 -6.30 -15.66
CA TYR A 49 -7.29 -7.33 -15.61
C TYR A 49 -7.81 -8.65 -16.15
N ALA A 50 -6.91 -9.49 -16.64
CA ALA A 50 -7.23 -10.81 -17.15
C ALA A 50 -6.07 -11.77 -16.92
N PHE A 51 -6.40 -13.05 -16.83
CA PHE A 51 -5.44 -14.14 -16.69
C PHE A 51 -5.16 -14.77 -18.05
N LEU A 52 -3.91 -15.18 -18.27
CA LEU A 52 -3.52 -15.93 -19.46
C LEU A 52 -4.32 -17.25 -19.50
N PRO A 53 -5.17 -17.47 -20.53
CA PRO A 53 -6.07 -18.63 -20.55
C PRO A 53 -5.35 -19.98 -20.45
N GLU A 54 -4.15 -20.07 -21.01
CA GLU A 54 -3.31 -21.27 -21.04
C GLU A 54 -2.91 -21.74 -19.64
N ASN A 55 -2.86 -20.84 -18.65
CA ASN A 55 -2.56 -21.20 -17.26
C ASN A 55 -3.71 -21.95 -16.57
N GLN A 56 -4.95 -21.87 -17.09
CA GLN A 56 -6.11 -22.60 -16.57
C GLN A 56 -6.29 -22.45 -15.04
N LEU A 57 -6.12 -21.22 -14.53
CA LEU A 57 -6.21 -20.95 -13.10
C LEU A 57 -7.60 -21.27 -12.54
N THR A 58 -7.63 -21.88 -11.36
CA THR A 58 -8.86 -22.14 -10.62
C THR A 58 -9.46 -20.84 -10.08
N ASP A 59 -10.76 -20.83 -9.80
CA ASP A 59 -11.44 -19.69 -9.18
C ASP A 59 -10.83 -19.29 -7.83
N SER A 60 -10.33 -20.28 -7.06
CA SER A 60 -9.64 -20.02 -5.79
C SER A 60 -8.36 -19.22 -5.99
N VAL A 61 -7.56 -19.55 -7.01
CA VAL A 61 -6.34 -18.80 -7.36
C VAL A 61 -6.71 -17.41 -7.87
N LYS A 62 -7.72 -17.30 -8.75
CA LYS A 62 -8.18 -15.99 -9.26
C LYS A 62 -8.69 -15.07 -8.15
N ALA A 63 -9.40 -15.61 -7.15
CA ALA A 63 -9.90 -14.86 -6.01
C ALA A 63 -8.79 -14.19 -5.19
N VAL A 64 -7.58 -14.77 -5.15
CA VAL A 64 -6.40 -14.15 -4.51
C VAL A 64 -6.07 -12.80 -5.15
N PHE A 65 -6.08 -12.74 -6.48
CA PHE A 65 -5.79 -11.50 -7.21
C PHE A 65 -6.89 -10.46 -7.01
N GLY A 66 -8.17 -10.89 -6.96
CA GLY A 66 -9.27 -10.00 -6.59
C GLY A 66 -9.01 -9.28 -5.26
N ARG A 67 -8.69 -10.04 -4.20
CA ARG A 67 -8.32 -9.48 -2.89
C ARG A 67 -7.09 -8.58 -2.95
N ALA A 68 -6.08 -8.97 -3.73
CA ALA A 68 -4.87 -8.17 -3.88
C ALA A 68 -5.14 -6.82 -4.58
N PHE A 69 -6.01 -6.77 -5.59
CA PHE A 69 -6.47 -5.52 -6.21
C PHE A 69 -7.33 -4.69 -5.27
N ASP A 70 -8.15 -5.33 -4.42
CA ASP A 70 -8.98 -4.64 -3.44
C ASP A 70 -8.13 -3.85 -2.43
N LYS A 71 -7.00 -4.40 -1.97
CA LYS A 71 -6.04 -3.68 -1.09
C LYS A 71 -5.64 -2.31 -1.66
N TRP A 72 -5.40 -2.24 -2.97
CA TRP A 72 -5.04 -0.98 -3.63
C TRP A 72 -6.24 -0.09 -3.94
N THR A 73 -7.41 -0.69 -4.22
CA THR A 73 -8.70 0.03 -4.37
C THR A 73 -9.09 0.74 -3.08
N GLU A 74 -8.81 0.16 -1.92
CA GLU A 74 -9.11 0.77 -0.61
C GLU A 74 -8.42 2.13 -0.41
N VAL A 75 -7.24 2.33 -1.01
CA VAL A 75 -6.40 3.52 -0.73
C VAL A 75 -6.24 4.45 -1.93
N THR A 76 -6.76 4.08 -3.11
CA THR A 76 -6.70 4.87 -4.35
C THR A 76 -8.09 5.06 -4.98
N PRO A 77 -8.30 6.03 -5.88
CA PRO A 77 -9.54 6.12 -6.65
C PRO A 77 -9.65 5.11 -7.80
N LEU A 78 -8.69 4.20 -7.95
CA LEU A 78 -8.69 3.19 -9.01
C LEU A 78 -9.63 2.05 -8.65
N THR A 79 -10.25 1.45 -9.66
CA THR A 79 -11.04 0.22 -9.53
C THR A 79 -10.56 -0.80 -10.54
N PHE A 80 -10.54 -2.06 -10.15
CA PHE A 80 -10.10 -3.16 -10.99
C PHE A 80 -11.26 -4.12 -11.26
N THR A 81 -11.35 -4.66 -12.47
CA THR A 81 -12.40 -5.63 -12.83
C THR A 81 -11.82 -6.71 -13.71
N GLU A 82 -12.08 -7.98 -13.35
CA GLU A 82 -11.68 -9.12 -14.18
C GLU A 82 -12.44 -9.08 -15.51
N THR A 83 -11.77 -9.46 -16.59
CA THR A 83 -12.38 -9.67 -17.91
C THR A 83 -11.84 -10.93 -18.57
N ASP A 84 -12.69 -11.63 -19.32
CA ASP A 84 -12.26 -12.80 -20.11
C ASP A 84 -11.38 -12.41 -21.31
N SER A 85 -11.37 -11.13 -21.70
CA SER A 85 -10.60 -10.68 -22.86
C SER A 85 -9.16 -10.35 -22.49
N TYR A 86 -8.29 -11.37 -22.43
CA TYR A 86 -6.86 -11.20 -22.14
C TYR A 86 -6.19 -10.13 -23.01
N ARG A 87 -6.49 -10.13 -24.32
CA ARG A 87 -5.93 -9.15 -25.28
C ARG A 87 -6.35 -7.71 -24.99
N LEU A 88 -7.56 -7.49 -24.47
CA LEU A 88 -8.10 -6.15 -24.23
C LEU A 88 -7.95 -5.68 -22.78
N ALA A 89 -7.42 -6.53 -21.90
CA ALA A 89 -7.12 -6.16 -20.53
C ALA A 89 -5.95 -5.17 -20.48
N ASP A 90 -6.01 -4.28 -19.49
CA ASP A 90 -4.96 -3.30 -19.18
C ASP A 90 -3.83 -3.96 -18.42
N ILE A 91 -4.19 -4.88 -17.52
CA ILE A 91 -3.27 -5.69 -16.74
C ILE A 91 -3.43 -7.15 -17.17
N ARG A 92 -2.31 -7.78 -17.52
CA ARG A 92 -2.27 -9.15 -18.02
C ARG A 92 -1.44 -9.99 -17.06
N VAL A 93 -2.10 -10.91 -16.38
CA VAL A 93 -1.50 -11.78 -15.38
C VAL A 93 -1.18 -13.13 -16.02
N GLY A 94 0.02 -13.64 -15.82
CA GLY A 94 0.42 -14.97 -16.31
C GLY A 94 1.47 -15.64 -15.44
N PHE A 95 1.42 -16.97 -15.39
CA PHE A 95 2.42 -17.82 -14.77
C PHE A 95 3.29 -18.42 -15.87
N PHE A 96 4.60 -18.22 -15.77
CA PHE A 96 5.56 -18.66 -16.77
C PHE A 96 6.74 -19.39 -16.12
N PRO A 97 7.24 -20.49 -16.70
CA PRO A 97 8.52 -21.08 -16.31
C PRO A 97 9.67 -20.43 -17.10
N GLY A 98 10.87 -20.37 -16.50
CA GLY A 98 12.11 -20.04 -17.20
C GLY A 98 12.03 -18.82 -18.13
N ASP A 99 12.65 -18.94 -19.31
CA ASP A 99 12.53 -17.94 -20.38
C ASP A 99 11.13 -17.95 -21.01
N HIS A 100 10.50 -16.78 -21.00
CA HIS A 100 9.16 -16.53 -21.51
C HIS A 100 9.09 -15.32 -22.45
N GLY A 101 10.24 -14.92 -23.02
CA GLY A 101 10.29 -14.02 -24.18
C GLY A 101 10.21 -12.52 -23.88
N ASP A 102 10.27 -12.11 -22.62
CA ASP A 102 10.29 -10.71 -22.20
C ASP A 102 11.70 -10.20 -21.80
N GLY A 103 12.71 -11.06 -21.89
CA GLY A 103 14.10 -10.76 -21.51
C GLY A 103 14.42 -10.88 -20.02
N ASN A 104 13.45 -11.27 -19.18
CA ASN A 104 13.59 -11.45 -17.74
C ASN A 104 13.22 -12.90 -17.35
N PRO A 105 14.05 -13.90 -17.70
CA PRO A 105 13.72 -15.30 -17.44
C PRO A 105 13.63 -15.59 -15.93
N PHE A 106 12.67 -16.43 -15.55
CA PHE A 106 12.60 -16.99 -14.20
C PHE A 106 13.69 -18.06 -13.98
N ASP A 107 14.03 -18.31 -12.72
CA ASP A 107 15.23 -19.05 -12.32
C ASP A 107 14.96 -20.21 -11.35
N GLY A 108 13.69 -20.62 -11.29
CA GLY A 108 13.17 -21.71 -10.50
C GLY A 108 13.02 -21.36 -9.02
N PRO A 109 12.67 -22.35 -8.17
CA PRO A 109 12.15 -22.08 -6.84
C PRO A 109 13.05 -21.23 -5.94
N MET A 110 12.41 -20.35 -5.17
CA MET A 110 12.95 -19.58 -4.06
C MET A 110 14.00 -18.51 -4.44
N LYS A 111 13.90 -17.96 -5.65
CA LYS A 111 14.76 -16.88 -6.13
C LYS A 111 13.92 -15.71 -6.67
N ILE A 112 13.69 -15.61 -7.97
CA ILE A 112 12.82 -14.59 -8.55
C ILE A 112 11.38 -15.11 -8.53
N LEU A 113 10.54 -14.51 -7.70
CA LEU A 113 9.17 -14.97 -7.48
C LEU A 113 8.21 -14.52 -8.61
N ALA A 114 8.41 -13.28 -9.06
CA ALA A 114 7.54 -12.58 -9.99
C ALA A 114 8.24 -11.29 -10.45
N HIS A 115 7.69 -10.68 -11.49
CA HIS A 115 7.98 -9.30 -11.86
C HIS A 115 6.78 -8.67 -12.57
N ALA A 116 6.72 -7.34 -12.51
CA ALA A 116 5.67 -6.56 -13.17
C ALA A 116 6.21 -5.32 -13.86
N PHE A 117 5.60 -5.01 -15.01
CA PHE A 117 5.95 -3.88 -15.85
C PHE A 117 5.02 -2.70 -15.55
N SER A 118 5.62 -1.59 -15.15
CA SER A 118 4.91 -0.36 -14.78
C SER A 118 3.97 0.17 -15.88
N PRO A 119 3.01 1.05 -15.54
CA PRO A 119 2.11 1.63 -16.52
C PRO A 119 2.81 2.30 -17.72
N PRO A 120 2.24 2.22 -18.93
CA PRO A 120 0.98 1.56 -19.27
C PRO A 120 1.16 0.10 -19.75
N ILE A 121 2.33 -0.53 -19.53
CA ILE A 121 2.62 -1.86 -20.09
C ILE A 121 1.73 -2.92 -19.45
N GLY A 122 1.68 -2.96 -18.12
CA GLY A 122 0.68 -3.75 -17.40
C GLY A 122 0.87 -5.27 -17.45
N PHE A 123 2.09 -5.76 -17.68
CA PHE A 123 2.39 -7.18 -17.60
C PHE A 123 2.72 -7.56 -16.16
N PHE A 124 2.14 -8.66 -15.68
CA PHE A 124 2.35 -9.21 -14.35
C PHE A 124 2.64 -10.70 -14.49
N HIS A 125 3.93 -11.04 -14.37
CA HIS A 125 4.42 -12.39 -14.56
C HIS A 125 4.79 -12.99 -13.20
N LEU A 126 4.37 -14.24 -12.98
CA LEU A 126 4.74 -15.05 -11.82
C LEU A 126 5.54 -16.25 -12.26
N ASP A 127 6.52 -16.67 -11.48
CA ASP A 127 7.25 -17.90 -11.76
C ASP A 127 6.33 -19.12 -11.51
N ALA A 128 6.06 -19.88 -12.57
CA ALA A 128 5.23 -21.08 -12.51
C ALA A 128 5.87 -22.23 -11.72
N GLU A 129 7.18 -22.17 -11.47
CA GLU A 129 7.96 -23.19 -10.79
C GLU A 129 7.94 -23.03 -9.26
N GLU A 130 7.51 -21.88 -8.74
CA GLU A 130 7.43 -21.62 -7.31
C GLU A 130 6.39 -22.47 -6.57
N ASN A 131 6.63 -22.65 -5.27
CA ASN A 131 5.73 -23.43 -4.41
C ASN A 131 4.64 -22.54 -3.82
N TRP A 132 3.75 -22.08 -4.70
CA TRP A 132 2.65 -21.20 -4.36
C TRP A 132 1.73 -21.80 -3.29
N VAL A 133 1.41 -20.96 -2.31
CA VAL A 133 0.44 -21.20 -1.25
C VAL A 133 -0.74 -20.24 -1.44
N VAL A 134 -1.95 -20.81 -1.43
CA VAL A 134 -3.22 -20.09 -1.48
C VAL A 134 -4.05 -20.51 -0.29
N ASP A 135 -4.50 -19.53 0.50
CA ASP A 135 -5.32 -19.74 1.70
C ASP A 135 -4.74 -20.78 2.69
N GLY A 136 -3.41 -20.83 2.78
CA GLY A 136 -2.67 -21.73 3.68
C GLY A 136 -2.32 -23.10 3.10
N GLU A 137 -2.82 -23.42 1.91
CA GLU A 137 -2.64 -24.71 1.23
C GLU A 137 -1.72 -24.58 0.00
N PHE A 138 -0.92 -25.61 -0.27
CA PHE A 138 -0.07 -25.64 -1.46
C PHE A 138 -0.90 -25.91 -2.73
N LEU A 139 -0.54 -25.25 -3.83
CA LEU A 139 -1.13 -25.56 -5.14
C LEU A 139 -0.63 -26.88 -5.74
N LYS A 140 0.52 -27.38 -5.29
CA LYS A 140 1.14 -28.63 -5.74
C LYS A 140 1.43 -29.53 -4.53
N GLU A 141 1.15 -30.81 -4.66
CA GLU A 141 1.46 -31.80 -3.61
C GLU A 141 2.98 -32.01 -3.45
N GLY A 142 3.40 -32.52 -2.29
CA GLY A 142 4.81 -32.85 -2.02
C GLY A 142 5.73 -31.65 -1.74
N MET A 143 5.16 -30.45 -1.59
CA MET A 143 5.92 -29.22 -1.36
C MET A 143 6.35 -29.03 0.09
N SER A 144 7.49 -28.37 0.28
CA SER A 144 8.03 -28.03 1.60
C SER A 144 7.60 -26.65 2.07
N ARG A 145 7.26 -26.51 3.35
CA ARG A 145 7.07 -25.19 3.99
C ARG A 145 8.32 -24.32 3.96
N LYS A 146 9.51 -24.92 3.81
CA LYS A 146 10.78 -24.19 3.69
C LYS A 146 10.91 -23.43 2.36
N SER A 147 10.10 -23.77 1.38
CA SER A 147 10.07 -23.13 0.07
C SER A 147 8.69 -22.58 -0.31
N ALA A 148 7.77 -22.50 0.66
CA ALA A 148 6.43 -21.98 0.45
C ALA A 148 6.43 -20.48 0.16
N VAL A 149 5.66 -20.06 -0.85
CA VAL A 149 5.50 -18.65 -1.22
C VAL A 149 4.02 -18.29 -1.17
N ASP A 150 3.64 -17.33 -0.32
CA ASP A 150 2.26 -16.85 -0.25
C ASP A 150 1.92 -16.02 -1.50
N LEU A 151 0.99 -16.52 -2.30
CA LEU A 151 0.64 -15.91 -3.59
C LEU A 151 0.04 -14.51 -3.44
N GLU A 152 -0.77 -14.29 -2.41
CA GLU A 152 -1.41 -12.98 -2.18
C GLU A 152 -0.37 -11.92 -1.85
N SER A 153 0.63 -12.25 -1.04
CA SER A 153 1.70 -11.34 -0.67
C SER A 153 2.50 -10.87 -1.89
N VAL A 154 2.84 -11.80 -2.79
CA VAL A 154 3.49 -11.45 -4.07
C VAL A 154 2.54 -10.65 -4.95
N ALA A 155 1.27 -11.02 -5.05
CA ALA A 155 0.31 -10.27 -5.86
C ALA A 155 0.10 -8.83 -5.39
N VAL A 156 -0.03 -8.58 -4.09
CA VAL A 156 -0.16 -7.20 -3.58
C VAL A 156 1.10 -6.40 -3.91
N HIS A 157 2.30 -6.99 -3.78
CA HIS A 157 3.57 -6.35 -4.15
C HIS A 157 3.62 -5.97 -5.64
N GLU A 158 3.42 -6.94 -6.53
CA GLU A 158 3.52 -6.72 -7.98
C GLU A 158 2.46 -5.74 -8.50
N ILE A 159 1.27 -5.70 -7.89
CA ILE A 159 0.27 -4.68 -8.22
C ILE A 159 0.78 -3.27 -7.87
N GLY A 160 1.58 -3.09 -6.83
CA GLY A 160 2.22 -1.80 -6.56
C GLY A 160 3.11 -1.33 -7.73
N HIS A 161 3.85 -2.25 -8.35
CA HIS A 161 4.61 -1.98 -9.59
C HIS A 161 3.70 -1.66 -10.78
N LEU A 162 2.59 -2.39 -10.94
CA LEU A 162 1.54 -2.09 -11.93
C LEU A 162 0.87 -0.73 -11.70
N LEU A 163 1.07 -0.10 -10.54
CA LEU A 163 0.63 1.26 -10.23
C LEU A 163 1.74 2.31 -10.36
N GLY A 164 2.98 1.89 -10.60
CA GLY A 164 4.13 2.78 -10.83
C GLY A 164 5.04 2.97 -9.62
N LEU A 165 4.80 2.26 -8.52
CA LEU A 165 5.72 2.22 -7.39
C LEU A 165 6.96 1.39 -7.75
N ASP A 166 8.10 1.82 -7.26
CA ASP A 166 9.31 1.01 -7.22
C ASP A 166 9.59 0.58 -5.75
N HIS A 167 10.60 -0.25 -5.55
CA HIS A 167 10.90 -0.84 -4.26
C HIS A 167 11.07 0.21 -3.15
N SER A 168 10.51 -0.13 -1.98
CA SER A 168 10.73 0.60 -0.74
C SER A 168 11.95 0.04 -0.01
N SER A 169 12.70 0.91 0.67
CA SER A 169 13.77 0.48 1.56
C SER A 169 13.27 0.01 2.94
N GLN A 170 11.97 0.16 3.25
CA GLN A 170 11.38 -0.27 4.52
C GLN A 170 10.97 -1.73 4.49
N LYS A 171 11.56 -2.56 5.35
CA LYS A 171 11.27 -4.00 5.43
C LYS A 171 9.80 -4.34 5.69
N GLU A 172 9.07 -3.47 6.39
CA GLU A 172 7.65 -3.68 6.70
C GLU A 172 6.71 -3.23 5.56
N ALA A 173 7.19 -2.47 4.58
CA ALA A 173 6.39 -2.03 3.43
C ALA A 173 6.12 -3.17 2.46
N ILE A 174 4.92 -3.25 1.85
CA ILE A 174 4.64 -4.32 0.89
C ILE A 174 5.62 -4.26 -0.28
N MET A 175 6.03 -3.06 -0.68
CA MET A 175 7.01 -2.83 -1.75
C MET A 175 8.47 -3.13 -1.35
N PHE A 176 8.72 -3.75 -0.20
CA PHE A 176 10.06 -4.27 0.10
C PHE A 176 10.39 -5.47 -0.81
N PRO A 177 11.57 -5.53 -1.46
CA PRO A 177 11.83 -6.47 -2.55
C PRO A 177 11.84 -7.95 -2.16
N THR A 178 12.09 -8.30 -0.89
CA THR A 178 12.27 -9.70 -0.49
C THR A 178 11.11 -10.22 0.34
N LEU A 179 10.68 -11.46 0.08
CA LEU A 179 9.68 -12.20 0.85
C LEU A 179 10.30 -13.46 1.45
N GLY A 180 10.00 -13.74 2.73
CA GLY A 180 10.46 -14.95 3.39
C GLY A 180 9.57 -16.16 3.05
N ALA A 181 10.15 -17.36 3.10
CA ALA A 181 9.34 -18.58 3.00
C ALA A 181 8.26 -18.62 4.07
N PHE A 182 7.05 -19.02 3.66
CA PHE A 182 5.88 -19.16 4.51
C PHE A 182 5.46 -17.87 5.24
N VAL A 183 5.95 -16.70 4.79
CA VAL A 183 5.55 -15.39 5.30
C VAL A 183 4.35 -14.90 4.50
N ARG A 184 3.29 -14.53 5.21
CA ARG A 184 2.15 -13.81 4.65
C ARG A 184 2.23 -12.34 5.04
N LYS A 185 2.20 -11.45 4.05
CA LYS A 185 2.29 -10.00 4.19
C LYS A 185 1.42 -9.36 3.11
N VAL A 186 0.22 -8.94 3.49
CA VAL A 186 -0.80 -8.43 2.55
C VAL A 186 -1.30 -7.03 2.90
N GLU A 187 -0.88 -6.50 4.06
CA GLU A 187 -1.29 -5.17 4.52
C GLU A 187 -0.37 -4.09 3.97
N LEU A 188 -0.96 -3.01 3.46
CA LEU A 188 -0.22 -1.86 2.97
C LEU A 188 0.31 -1.05 4.16
N SER A 189 1.60 -0.75 4.15
CA SER A 189 2.20 0.15 5.14
C SER A 189 1.88 1.61 4.83
N SER A 190 2.13 2.50 5.79
CA SER A 190 1.99 3.94 5.55
C SER A 190 2.89 4.46 4.42
N ASP A 191 4.02 3.80 4.14
CA ASP A 191 4.95 4.16 3.08
C ASP A 191 4.36 3.82 1.71
N ASP A 192 3.75 2.63 1.59
CA ASP A 192 3.07 2.16 0.38
C ASP A 192 1.87 3.07 0.05
N ILE A 193 1.06 3.39 1.06
CA ILE A 193 -0.12 4.25 0.93
C ILE A 193 0.29 5.66 0.48
N LYS A 194 1.30 6.27 1.13
CA LYS A 194 1.79 7.60 0.75
C LYS A 194 2.35 7.59 -0.67
N GLY A 195 3.12 6.58 -1.04
CA GLY A 195 3.69 6.43 -2.37
C GLY A 195 2.60 6.39 -3.45
N VAL A 196 1.61 5.51 -3.29
CA VAL A 196 0.56 5.36 -4.32
C VAL A 196 -0.36 6.58 -4.38
N GLN A 197 -0.65 7.21 -3.24
CA GLN A 197 -1.48 8.42 -3.19
C GLN A 197 -0.76 9.64 -3.78
N MET A 198 0.57 9.67 -3.79
CA MET A 198 1.31 10.68 -4.56
C MET A 198 1.12 10.55 -6.07
N LEU A 199 0.77 9.37 -6.56
CA LEU A 199 0.43 9.16 -7.98
C LEU A 199 -1.06 9.39 -8.21
N TYR A 200 -1.95 8.80 -7.42
CA TYR A 200 -3.38 8.73 -7.76
C TYR A 200 -4.30 9.56 -6.87
N GLY A 201 -3.81 10.11 -5.76
CA GLY A 201 -4.65 10.66 -4.69
C GLY A 201 -5.30 9.58 -3.83
N SER A 202 -5.96 9.99 -2.75
CA SER A 202 -6.66 9.10 -1.81
C SER A 202 -8.05 8.69 -2.31
N ASN A 203 -8.50 7.50 -1.91
CA ASN A 203 -9.90 7.11 -2.10
C ASN A 203 -10.83 7.96 -1.19
N GLN A 204 -11.69 8.78 -1.79
CA GLN A 204 -12.60 9.64 -1.01
C GLN A 204 -13.78 8.89 -0.36
N ASN A 205 -14.08 7.67 -0.83
CA ASN A 205 -15.20 6.89 -0.32
C ASN A 205 -14.90 6.20 1.02
N ASN A 206 -13.62 6.14 1.42
CA ASN A 206 -13.18 5.56 2.70
C ASN A 206 -12.88 6.60 3.78
N ASN A 207 -13.22 7.88 3.52
CA ASN A 207 -13.02 8.99 4.45
C ASN A 207 -14.09 9.06 5.55
N GLY A 208 -14.50 7.89 6.05
CA GLY A 208 -15.45 7.68 7.15
C GLY A 208 -14.77 7.37 8.49
N SER A 209 -13.58 7.92 8.75
CA SER A 209 -13.01 8.09 10.09
C SER A 209 -11.80 9.03 10.04
N SER A 210 -12.02 10.23 9.52
CA SER A 210 -11.08 11.34 9.69
C SER A 210 -11.72 12.26 10.71
N THR A 211 -11.36 12.08 11.99
CA THR A 211 -11.57 13.12 13.00
C THR A 211 -10.98 14.40 12.43
N VAL A 212 -11.86 15.35 12.15
CA VAL A 212 -11.53 16.70 11.74
C VAL A 212 -10.73 17.32 12.88
N PHE A 213 -9.41 17.27 12.79
CA PHE A 213 -8.56 18.19 13.53
C PHE A 213 -8.70 19.54 12.85
N THR A 214 -9.63 20.33 13.35
CA THR A 214 -9.70 21.77 13.07
C THR A 214 -8.40 22.40 13.58
N PRO A 215 -7.60 23.07 12.75
CA PRO A 215 -6.49 23.87 13.25
C PRO A 215 -7.08 25.10 13.94
N SER A 216 -6.95 25.18 15.27
CA SER A 216 -7.14 26.44 15.98
C SER A 216 -6.04 27.40 15.53
N GLN A 217 -6.40 28.42 14.76
CA GLN A 217 -5.53 29.55 14.49
C GLN A 217 -5.30 30.34 15.79
N GLU A 218 -4.10 30.23 16.35
CA GLU A 218 -3.55 31.26 17.24
C GLU A 218 -3.16 32.46 16.37
N ASN A 219 -3.89 33.56 16.52
CA ASN A 219 -3.47 34.87 16.04
C ASN A 219 -2.98 35.67 17.24
N ASP A 220 -1.66 35.71 17.42
CA ASP A 220 -0.99 36.69 18.25
C ASP A 220 -0.95 38.04 17.51
N ILE A 221 -1.67 39.04 18.02
CA ILE A 221 -1.42 40.44 17.71
C ILE A 221 -1.39 41.24 19.01
N SER A 222 -0.18 41.68 19.37
CA SER A 222 0.06 42.71 20.38
C SER A 222 -0.18 44.09 19.77
N THR A 223 -1.11 44.85 20.33
CA THR A 223 -1.01 46.32 20.49
C THR A 223 -2.05 46.77 21.52
N GLY A 224 -1.60 47.43 22.58
CA GLY A 224 -2.46 47.93 23.64
C GLY A 224 -3.23 49.21 23.27
N ALA A 225 -4.41 49.37 23.85
CA ALA A 225 -4.93 50.62 24.41
C ALA A 225 -6.25 50.36 25.14
N SER A 226 -6.37 50.98 26.31
CA SER A 226 -7.51 50.99 27.21
C SER A 226 -8.85 51.29 26.55
N SER A 227 -9.91 50.60 26.96
CA SER A 227 -11.10 51.25 27.51
C SER A 227 -12.10 50.23 28.06
N THR A 228 -12.59 50.59 29.23
CA THR A 228 -13.73 50.06 29.98
C THR A 228 -14.95 49.75 29.12
N PHE A 229 -15.71 48.70 29.43
CA PHE A 229 -17.12 48.79 29.88
C PHE A 229 -17.64 47.40 30.27
N ALA A 230 -18.39 47.39 31.36
CA ALA A 230 -18.98 46.23 32.02
C ALA A 230 -20.09 45.56 31.19
N SER A 231 -20.41 44.29 31.48
CA SER A 231 -21.74 43.89 31.99
C SER A 231 -21.95 42.35 32.03
N LEU A 232 -22.14 41.86 33.25
CA LEU A 232 -23.04 40.80 33.72
C LEU A 232 -22.84 39.33 33.26
N CYS A 233 -22.27 38.55 34.19
CA CYS A 233 -22.43 37.10 34.33
C CYS A 233 -23.52 36.82 35.39
N PRO A 234 -24.56 36.01 35.11
CA PRO A 234 -25.48 35.54 36.13
C PRO A 234 -25.14 34.10 36.55
N TYR A 235 -25.43 33.81 37.83
CA TYR A 235 -25.44 32.49 38.48
C TYR A 235 -24.11 31.98 39.06
N CYS A 236 -23.79 32.47 40.27
CA CYS A 236 -23.24 31.63 41.34
C CYS A 236 -23.61 32.17 42.73
N PHE A 237 -24.33 31.31 43.48
CA PHE A 237 -24.39 31.14 44.94
C PHE A 237 -24.88 32.27 45.87
N SER A 238 -25.86 31.89 46.69
CA SER A 238 -25.97 32.35 48.07
C SER A 238 -26.52 31.20 48.91
N PHE A 239 -25.81 30.76 49.94
CA PHE A 239 -25.97 31.30 51.29
C PHE A 239 -24.97 30.62 52.25
N ILE A 240 -24.15 31.43 52.93
CA ILE A 240 -23.41 31.07 54.14
C ILE A 240 -24.19 31.64 55.32
N ILE A 241 -24.40 30.85 56.37
CA ILE A 241 -24.47 31.39 57.75
C ILE A 241 -23.77 30.40 58.67
N GLY A 242 -22.77 30.89 59.40
CA GLY A 242 -22.30 30.28 60.63
C GLY A 242 -22.50 31.28 61.78
N LEU A 243 -22.83 30.78 62.97
CA LEU A 243 -22.33 31.34 64.23
C LEU A 243 -22.52 30.32 65.38
N PHE A 244 -21.73 30.55 66.42
CA PHE A 244 -21.25 29.65 67.46
C PHE A 244 -22.06 29.75 68.77
N LEU A 245 -21.67 28.90 69.75
CA LEU A 245 -21.99 28.83 71.20
C LEU A 245 -23.14 27.87 71.59
N ALA A 246 -23.22 27.24 72.77
CA ALA A 246 -22.32 26.62 73.75
C ALA A 246 -23.20 26.24 74.97
N SER A 247 -22.91 25.11 75.62
CA SER A 247 -23.06 24.83 77.07
C SER A 247 -24.34 24.18 77.67
N VAL A 248 -24.07 23.16 78.51
CA VAL A 248 -24.79 22.54 79.68
C VAL A 248 -26.19 21.95 79.42
N LEU A 249 -26.58 20.73 79.82
CA LEU A 249 -26.23 19.81 80.92
C LEU A 249 -26.28 18.35 80.41
#